data_AF-A0A9W8MCI9-F1
#
_entry.id   AF-A0A9W8MCI9-F1
#
_cell.length_a   1.000
_cell.length_b   1.000
_cell.length_c   1.000
_cell.angle_alpha   90.00
_cell.angle_beta   90.00
_cell.angle_gamma   90.00
#
_symmetry.space_group_name_H-M   'P 1'
#
loop_
_entity.id
_entity.type
_entity.pdbx_description
1 polymer ?
#
loop_
_entity_poly.entity_id
_entity_poly.type
_entity_poly.pdbx_seq_one_letter_code
_entity_poly.pdbx_strand_id
1 'polypeptide(L)'
;MGRVLCSRYLKGQMSEAEWEFRRSEPMVNPGPLNLRPHVDPDWYQSGGAGNVSVSIGFNFNQLPATPLGSAAGRLPGDSIPTHFDMLPKSHFFHRCPHFPPRLIRLKGVSIHWRNNKDEELEEAELLTPQEEASAGLVFNHGGATLGNLDKALPWEYRSSYNGHLAGSQQAIAIELLQVCSFLHCRPMELYLGASTFREKLKFYTFWDGHVYDTEIVNRWLAESIETTRVYLCNGATGAKS
;
A
#
# COMPACT_ATOMS: atom_id res chain seq x y z
N MET A 1 -11.90 -2.17 -1.20
CA MET A 1 -12.72 -3.35 -1.54
C MET A 1 -14.22 -3.10 -1.44
N GLY A 2 -14.74 -2.37 -0.44
CA GLY A 2 -16.19 -2.19 -0.22
C GLY A 2 -17.05 -1.82 -1.43
N ARG A 3 -16.61 -0.86 -2.27
CA ARG A 3 -17.39 -0.41 -3.44
C ARG A 3 -17.45 -1.47 -4.55
N VAL A 4 -16.40 -2.28 -4.68
CA VAL A 4 -16.36 -3.43 -5.61
C VAL A 4 -17.36 -4.50 -5.17
N LEU A 5 -17.39 -4.84 -3.88
CA LEU A 5 -18.35 -5.81 -3.32
C LEU A 5 -19.78 -5.31 -3.47
N CYS A 6 -20.04 -4.03 -3.12
CA CYS A 6 -21.33 -3.39 -3.32
C CYS A 6 -21.75 -3.44 -4.80
N SER A 7 -20.86 -3.07 -5.73
CA SER A 7 -21.17 -3.15 -7.16
C SER A 7 -21.53 -4.55 -7.63
N ARG A 8 -20.91 -5.60 -7.09
CA ARG A 8 -21.25 -6.99 -7.46
C ARG A 8 -22.65 -7.36 -6.96
N TYR A 9 -22.97 -7.01 -5.71
CA TYR A 9 -24.30 -7.21 -5.15
C TYR A 9 -25.39 -6.46 -5.95
N LEU A 10 -25.17 -5.17 -6.25
CA LEU A 10 -26.15 -4.37 -7.01
C LEU A 10 -26.39 -4.91 -8.43
N LYS A 11 -25.39 -5.59 -9.02
CA LYS A 11 -25.48 -6.25 -10.33
C LYS A 11 -26.05 -7.68 -10.27
N GLY A 12 -26.44 -8.18 -9.10
CA GLY A 12 -26.92 -9.56 -8.92
C GLY A 12 -25.82 -10.63 -9.07
N GLN A 13 -24.54 -10.23 -8.97
CA GLN A 13 -23.37 -11.13 -9.07
C GLN A 13 -22.92 -11.69 -7.71
N MET A 14 -23.69 -11.42 -6.66
CA MET A 14 -23.47 -11.85 -5.29
C MET A 14 -24.84 -12.10 -4.66
N SER A 15 -24.99 -13.22 -3.96
CA SER A 15 -26.24 -13.54 -3.27
C SER A 15 -26.47 -12.58 -2.10
N GLU A 16 -27.72 -12.42 -1.67
CA GLU A 16 -28.04 -11.61 -0.49
C GLU A 16 -27.37 -12.17 0.78
N ALA A 17 -27.36 -13.50 0.95
CA ALA A 17 -26.69 -14.13 2.08
C ALA A 17 -25.17 -13.87 2.10
N GLU A 18 -24.50 -13.94 0.93
CA GLU A 18 -23.09 -13.58 0.84
C GLU A 18 -22.88 -12.08 1.13
N TRP A 19 -23.74 -11.22 0.61
CA TRP A 19 -23.66 -9.78 0.87
C TRP A 19 -23.77 -9.48 2.36
N GLU A 20 -24.78 -10.00 3.06
CA GLU A 20 -24.93 -9.84 4.52
C GLU A 20 -23.69 -10.29 5.29
N PHE A 21 -23.12 -11.44 4.91
CA PHE A 21 -21.88 -11.91 5.49
C PHE A 21 -20.75 -10.89 5.29
N ARG A 22 -20.48 -10.46 4.04
CA ARG A 22 -19.41 -9.49 3.72
C ARG A 22 -19.59 -8.13 4.38
N ARG A 23 -20.83 -7.71 4.61
CA ARG A 23 -21.17 -6.45 5.28
C ARG A 23 -20.93 -6.48 6.78
N SER A 24 -20.96 -7.66 7.39
CA SER A 24 -20.76 -7.87 8.82
C SER A 24 -19.34 -8.34 9.16
N GLU A 25 -18.64 -8.92 8.18
CA GLU A 25 -17.26 -9.41 8.33
C GLU A 25 -16.30 -8.26 8.70
N PRO A 26 -15.60 -8.34 9.85
CA PRO A 26 -14.57 -7.39 10.20
C PRO A 26 -13.44 -7.39 9.16
N MET A 27 -12.92 -6.21 8.82
CA MET A 27 -11.86 -6.11 7.83
C MET A 27 -10.49 -6.20 8.51
N VAL A 28 -9.76 -7.30 8.29
CA VAL A 28 -8.35 -7.40 8.69
C VAL A 28 -7.48 -6.81 7.57
N ASN A 29 -6.86 -5.67 7.87
CA ASN A 29 -6.02 -4.94 6.92
C ASN A 29 -4.56 -5.00 7.38
N PRO A 30 -3.69 -5.77 6.70
CA PRO A 30 -2.25 -5.59 6.78
C PRO A 30 -1.84 -4.30 6.08
N GLY A 31 -1.51 -3.27 6.86
CA GLY A 31 -0.95 -2.03 6.36
C GLY A 31 0.55 -1.96 6.59
N PRO A 32 1.34 -1.40 5.66
CA PRO A 32 2.72 -1.06 5.94
C PRO A 32 2.72 0.06 6.96
N LEU A 33 3.53 -0.08 8.00
CA LEU A 33 3.88 1.09 8.78
C LEU A 33 5.07 1.74 8.11
N ASN A 34 4.86 2.96 7.60
CA ASN A 34 5.99 3.81 7.25
C ASN A 34 6.67 4.23 8.56
N LEU A 35 7.66 3.47 8.99
CA LEU A 35 8.46 3.77 10.17
C LEU A 35 9.50 4.86 9.91
N ARG A 36 9.67 5.37 8.67
CA ARG A 36 10.69 6.37 8.34
C ARG A 36 10.61 7.65 9.19
N PRO A 37 9.44 8.21 9.54
CA PRO A 37 9.38 9.36 10.45
C PRO A 37 9.79 9.04 11.90
N HIS A 38 9.89 7.75 12.23
CA HIS A 38 10.17 7.25 13.58
C HIS A 38 11.53 6.55 13.70
N VAL A 39 12.28 6.44 12.59
CA VAL A 39 13.69 6.04 12.63
C VAL A 39 14.51 7.14 13.27
N ASP A 40 15.66 6.76 13.80
CA ASP A 40 16.63 7.68 14.38
C ASP A 40 16.96 8.85 13.42
N PRO A 41 16.82 10.11 13.86
CA PRO A 41 17.01 11.28 13.01
C PRO A 41 18.42 11.37 12.42
N ASP A 42 19.45 11.05 13.21
CA ASP A 42 20.85 11.15 12.77
C ASP A 42 21.17 10.14 11.68
N TRP A 43 20.73 8.89 11.84
CA TRP A 43 20.80 7.88 10.78
C TRP A 43 20.01 8.29 9.53
N TYR A 44 18.81 8.85 9.69
CA TYR A 44 17.97 9.29 8.57
C TYR A 44 18.66 10.39 7.75
N GLN A 45 19.21 11.41 8.44
CA GLN A 45 19.94 12.52 7.83
C GLN A 45 21.29 12.08 7.22
N SER A 46 21.93 11.05 7.79
CA SER A 46 23.21 10.49 7.29
C SER A 46 23.06 9.56 6.07
N GLY A 47 22.00 9.74 5.28
CA GLY A 47 21.76 8.95 4.05
C GLY A 47 20.79 7.78 4.22
N GLY A 48 20.33 7.47 5.45
CA GLY A 48 19.30 6.46 5.68
C GLY A 48 17.99 6.73 4.94
N ALA A 49 17.67 8.01 4.69
CA ALA A 49 16.52 8.42 3.88
C ALA A 49 16.57 7.93 2.41
N GLY A 50 17.75 7.64 1.88
CA GLY A 50 17.96 7.15 0.52
C GLY A 50 17.96 5.61 0.40
N ASN A 51 17.89 4.88 1.51
CA ASN A 51 17.89 3.42 1.45
C ASN A 51 16.50 2.89 1.04
N VAL A 52 16.45 2.15 -0.07
CA VAL A 52 15.20 1.60 -0.64
C VAL A 52 14.63 0.47 0.21
N SER A 53 15.44 -0.17 1.05
CA SER A 53 15.06 -1.33 1.87
C SER A 53 15.08 -0.97 3.37
N VAL A 54 14.11 -0.16 3.80
CA VAL A 54 13.87 0.05 5.24
C VAL A 54 12.80 -0.94 5.66
N SER A 55 13.11 -1.76 6.69
CA SER A 55 12.26 -2.81 7.27
C SER A 55 10.76 -2.53 7.10
N ILE A 56 10.10 -3.32 6.26
CA ILE A 56 8.65 -3.28 6.13
C ILE A 56 8.08 -3.99 7.34
N GLY A 57 7.56 -3.23 8.29
CA GLY A 57 6.72 -3.76 9.37
C GLY A 57 5.28 -3.84 8.90
N PHE A 58 4.64 -5.00 9.09
CA PHE A 58 3.19 -5.12 8.90
C PHE A 58 2.46 -4.70 10.17
N ASN A 59 1.49 -3.80 10.03
CA ASN A 59 0.47 -3.58 11.04
C ASN A 59 -0.81 -4.26 10.62
N PHE A 60 -1.22 -5.24 11.42
CA PHE A 60 -2.54 -5.82 11.31
C PHE A 60 -3.52 -4.94 12.07
N ASN A 61 -4.37 -4.24 11.32
CA ASN A 61 -5.47 -3.49 11.89
C ASN A 61 -6.78 -4.18 11.55
N GLN A 62 -7.47 -4.66 12.57
CA GLN A 62 -8.85 -5.09 12.44
C GLN A 62 -9.72 -3.85 12.47
N LEU A 63 -10.18 -3.43 11.30
CA LEU A 63 -11.18 -2.39 11.18
C LEU A 63 -12.57 -2.99 11.39
N PRO A 64 -13.56 -2.17 11.81
CA PRO A 64 -14.96 -2.55 11.72
C PRO A 64 -15.32 -2.98 10.30
N ALA A 65 -16.48 -3.61 10.17
CA ALA A 65 -16.98 -4.03 8.87
C ALA A 65 -17.05 -2.86 7.86
N THR A 66 -17.11 -3.21 6.57
CA THR A 66 -17.04 -2.26 5.46
C THR A 66 -17.96 -1.06 5.70
N PRO A 67 -17.44 0.19 5.71
CA PRO A 67 -18.31 1.35 5.85
C PRO A 67 -19.14 1.49 4.58
N LEU A 68 -20.45 1.31 4.73
CA LEU A 68 -21.41 1.47 3.63
C LEU A 68 -22.13 2.81 3.67
N GLY A 69 -22.12 3.51 4.81
CA GLY A 69 -22.79 4.80 4.94
C GLY A 69 -24.24 4.76 4.44
N SER A 70 -24.58 5.68 3.54
CA SER A 70 -25.90 5.74 2.89
C SER A 70 -26.16 4.59 1.90
N ALA A 71 -25.13 3.83 1.52
CA ALA A 71 -25.26 2.67 0.62
C ALA A 71 -25.78 1.41 1.32
N ALA A 72 -25.92 1.41 2.65
CA ALA A 72 -26.35 0.23 3.40
C ALA A 72 -27.77 -0.26 3.02
N GLY A 73 -28.64 0.62 2.55
CA GLY A 73 -30.03 0.30 2.16
C GLY A 73 -30.23 0.05 0.66
N ARG A 74 -29.17 -0.04 -0.15
CA ARG A 74 -29.30 -0.24 -1.60
C ARG A 74 -29.70 -1.67 -1.93
N LEU A 75 -30.53 -1.83 -2.97
CA LEU A 75 -31.04 -3.11 -3.45
C LEU A 75 -30.48 -3.46 -4.84
N PRO A 76 -30.50 -4.74 -5.26
CA PRO A 76 -30.14 -5.12 -6.62
C PRO A 76 -30.89 -4.30 -7.67
N GLY A 77 -30.15 -3.77 -8.66
CA GLY A 77 -30.67 -2.83 -9.67
C GLY A 77 -30.42 -1.35 -9.36
N ASP A 78 -30.08 -0.98 -8.13
CA ASP A 78 -29.74 0.40 -7.79
C ASP A 78 -28.42 0.86 -8.43
N SER A 79 -28.27 2.19 -8.53
CA SER A 79 -27.01 2.82 -8.94
C SER A 79 -25.89 2.58 -7.92
N ILE A 80 -24.67 2.37 -8.40
CA ILE A 80 -23.47 2.23 -7.56
C ILE A 80 -23.27 3.49 -6.70
N PRO A 81 -23.08 3.36 -5.38
CA PRO A 81 -22.87 4.51 -4.49
C PRO A 81 -21.57 5.25 -4.82
N THR A 82 -21.57 6.56 -4.62
CA THR A 82 -20.35 7.38 -4.69
C THR A 82 -19.37 7.00 -3.57
N HIS A 83 -18.12 7.45 -3.68
CA HIS A 83 -17.14 7.27 -2.60
C HIS A 83 -17.61 7.90 -1.28
N PHE A 84 -18.28 9.06 -1.37
CA PHE A 84 -18.77 9.78 -0.20
C PHE A 84 -20.08 9.20 0.37
N ASP A 85 -20.88 8.55 -0.48
CA ASP A 85 -22.06 7.79 -0.03
C ASP A 85 -21.66 6.67 0.92
N MET A 86 -20.53 6.01 0.64
CA MET A 86 -19.98 4.94 1.48
C MET A 86 -19.21 5.46 2.69
N LEU A 87 -18.34 6.44 2.51
CA LEU A 87 -17.49 6.99 3.57
C LEU A 87 -17.37 8.51 3.40
N PRO A 88 -18.06 9.32 4.22
CA PRO A 88 -17.90 10.77 4.14
C PRO A 88 -16.44 11.20 4.38
N LYS A 89 -16.00 12.31 3.75
CA LYS A 89 -14.63 12.83 3.88
C LYS A 89 -14.22 13.05 5.35
N SER A 90 -15.15 13.55 6.17
CA SER A 90 -14.94 13.71 7.63
C SER A 90 -14.65 12.38 8.32
N HIS A 91 -15.36 11.31 7.96
CA HIS A 91 -15.19 9.98 8.54
C HIS A 91 -13.89 9.31 8.08
N PHE A 92 -13.47 9.56 6.84
CA PHE A 92 -12.17 9.11 6.35
C PHE A 92 -11.03 9.65 7.22
N PHE A 93 -10.98 10.97 7.43
CA PHE A 93 -9.92 11.56 8.26
C PHE A 93 -10.01 11.19 9.73
N HIS A 94 -11.22 10.93 10.25
CA HIS A 94 -11.38 10.44 11.62
C HIS A 94 -10.77 9.03 11.82
N ARG A 95 -10.67 8.22 10.76
CA ARG A 95 -10.05 6.89 10.79
C ARG A 95 -8.52 6.90 10.64
N CYS A 96 -7.95 7.98 10.11
CA CYS A 96 -6.50 8.13 9.91
C CYS A 96 -5.64 8.17 11.21
N PRO A 97 -6.06 8.79 12.34
CA PRO A 97 -5.21 8.95 13.51
C PRO A 97 -5.09 7.72 14.44
N HIS A 98 -5.74 6.58 14.17
CA HIS A 98 -5.72 5.39 15.05
C HIS A 98 -4.43 4.53 14.97
N PHE A 99 -3.24 5.14 14.88
CA PHE A 99 -1.95 4.42 14.83
C PHE A 99 -0.97 4.54 16.04
N PRO A 100 -1.21 5.26 17.16
CA PRO A 100 -0.12 5.58 18.09
C PRO A 100 0.47 4.43 18.95
N PRO A 101 -0.29 3.51 19.59
CA PRO A 101 0.31 2.62 20.60
C PRO A 101 1.26 1.56 20.05
N ARG A 102 1.03 1.08 18.81
CA ARG A 102 1.80 -0.03 18.21
C ARG A 102 3.02 0.47 17.42
N LEU A 103 2.99 1.70 16.92
CA LEU A 103 4.17 2.41 16.39
C LEU A 103 5.27 2.52 17.46
N ILE A 104 4.88 2.79 18.72
CA ILE A 104 5.81 2.79 19.86
C ILE A 104 6.45 1.41 20.06
N ARG A 105 5.67 0.33 19.95
CA ARG A 105 6.16 -1.05 20.10
C ARG A 105 7.12 -1.47 18.99
N LEU A 106 6.79 -1.15 17.73
CA LEU A 106 7.65 -1.47 16.58
C LEU A 106 8.93 -0.64 16.57
N LYS A 107 8.86 0.63 16.99
CA LYS A 107 10.06 1.42 17.26
C LYS A 107 10.98 0.72 18.28
N GLY A 108 10.40 0.11 19.32
CA GLY A 108 11.15 -0.71 20.28
C GLY A 108 11.87 -1.90 19.62
N VAL A 109 11.19 -2.65 18.74
CA VAL A 109 11.79 -3.78 18.00
C VAL A 109 12.92 -3.31 17.07
N SER A 110 12.70 -2.23 16.32
CA SER A 110 13.73 -1.68 15.42
C SER A 110 14.96 -1.16 16.17
N ILE A 111 14.76 -0.55 17.34
CA ILE A 111 15.86 -0.12 18.23
C ILE A 111 16.60 -1.36 18.78
N HIS A 112 15.86 -2.39 19.19
CA HIS A 112 16.44 -3.64 19.68
C HIS A 112 17.30 -4.33 18.61
N TRP A 113 16.80 -4.52 17.38
CA TRP A 113 17.58 -5.07 16.26
C TRP A 113 18.79 -4.23 15.88
N ARG A 114 18.71 -2.90 16.02
CA ARG A 114 19.87 -2.03 15.78
C ARG A 114 20.95 -2.22 16.84
N ASN A 115 20.56 -2.46 18.09
CA ASN A 115 21.47 -2.53 19.23
C ASN A 115 22.02 -3.95 19.46
N ASN A 116 21.28 -4.98 19.06
CA ASN A 116 21.69 -6.38 19.15
C ASN A 116 22.09 -6.90 17.78
N LYS A 117 23.36 -6.70 17.44
CA LYS A 117 24.00 -7.42 16.33
C LYS A 117 24.25 -8.85 16.82
N ASP A 118 23.73 -9.83 16.08
CA ASP A 118 24.17 -11.23 16.08
C ASP A 118 23.56 -12.22 17.11
N GLU A 119 22.36 -12.00 17.66
CA GLU A 119 21.60 -13.14 18.21
C GLU A 119 20.93 -13.90 17.06
N GLU A 120 21.42 -15.11 16.77
CA GLU A 120 20.79 -16.05 15.85
C GLU A 120 19.33 -16.27 16.28
N LEU A 121 18.39 -15.81 15.44
CA LEU A 121 16.99 -16.21 15.55
C LEU A 121 16.94 -17.72 15.34
N GLU A 122 16.47 -18.47 16.34
CA GLU A 122 16.17 -19.90 16.17
C GLU A 122 15.35 -20.09 14.89
N GLU A 123 15.80 -21.00 14.01
CA GLU A 123 15.07 -21.38 12.80
C GLU A 123 13.69 -21.91 13.20
N ALA A 124 12.68 -21.05 13.14
CA ALA A 124 11.31 -21.48 13.28
C ALA A 124 10.98 -22.48 12.16
N GLU A 125 10.39 -23.63 12.51
CA GLU A 125 9.94 -24.61 11.52
C GLU A 125 9.05 -23.93 10.47
N LEU A 126 9.52 -23.99 9.22
CA LEU A 126 8.80 -23.44 8.07
C LEU A 126 7.61 -24.35 7.77
N LEU A 127 6.40 -23.86 8.06
CA LEU A 127 5.17 -24.52 7.65
C LEU A 127 5.03 -24.55 6.12
N THR A 128 4.36 -25.57 5.60
CA THR A 128 3.98 -25.58 4.18
C THR A 128 2.90 -24.52 3.90
N PRO A 129 2.80 -24.00 2.66
CA PRO A 129 1.77 -23.01 2.32
C PRO A 129 0.33 -23.46 2.63
N GLN A 130 0.04 -24.76 2.51
CA GLN A 130 -1.27 -25.35 2.81
C GLN A 130 -1.53 -25.42 4.33
N GLU A 131 -0.52 -25.72 5.13
CA GLU A 131 -0.61 -25.68 6.59
C GLU A 131 -0.80 -24.25 7.10
N GLU A 132 -0.04 -23.29 6.55
CA GLU A 132 -0.17 -21.85 6.86
C GLU A 132 -1.57 -21.33 6.50
N ALA A 133 -2.15 -21.75 5.37
CA ALA A 133 -3.50 -21.38 4.95
C ALA A 133 -4.61 -22.05 5.79
N SER A 134 -4.38 -23.26 6.32
CA SER A 134 -5.35 -23.98 7.16
C SER A 134 -5.39 -23.51 8.61
N ALA A 135 -4.26 -22.96 9.11
CA ALA A 135 -4.09 -22.50 10.47
C ALA A 135 -4.17 -20.96 10.63
N GLY A 136 -4.14 -20.22 9.51
CA GLY A 136 -3.91 -18.78 9.50
C GLY A 136 -5.08 -17.92 9.04
N LEU A 137 -5.00 -16.63 9.39
CA LEU A 137 -5.90 -15.59 8.89
C LEU A 137 -5.69 -15.37 7.38
N VAL A 138 -6.77 -15.32 6.61
CA VAL A 138 -6.72 -14.86 5.21
C VAL A 138 -6.53 -13.34 5.20
N PHE A 139 -5.43 -12.88 4.61
CA PHE A 139 -5.12 -11.46 4.50
C PHE A 139 -5.79 -10.86 3.27
N ASN A 140 -6.55 -9.77 3.44
CA ASN A 140 -7.22 -9.13 2.32
C ASN A 140 -6.30 -8.27 1.45
N HIS A 141 -5.18 -7.76 2.00
CA HIS A 141 -4.14 -7.04 1.23
C HIS A 141 -2.93 -6.64 2.07
N GLY A 142 -1.71 -6.86 1.60
CA GLY A 142 -0.48 -6.28 2.17
C GLY A 142 -0.09 -5.00 1.44
N GLY A 143 -0.01 -3.87 2.14
CA GLY A 143 0.50 -2.64 1.54
C GLY A 143 2.02 -2.48 1.74
N ALA A 144 2.79 -1.90 0.81
CA ALA A 144 4.00 -1.13 1.19
C ALA A 144 4.19 0.16 0.38
N THR A 145 4.51 1.24 1.09
CA THR A 145 4.89 2.50 0.43
C THR A 145 6.40 2.54 0.29
N LEU A 146 6.93 2.57 -0.94
CA LEU A 146 8.36 2.82 -1.17
C LEU A 146 8.74 4.28 -0.90
N GLY A 147 7.74 5.15 -0.70
CA GLY A 147 7.91 6.57 -0.46
C GLY A 147 8.31 7.32 -1.72
N ASN A 148 9.01 8.44 -1.56
CA ASN A 148 9.55 9.20 -2.69
C ASN A 148 10.87 8.56 -3.17
N LEU A 149 10.84 7.98 -4.37
CA LEU A 149 11.98 7.33 -5.02
C LEU A 149 12.94 8.31 -5.69
N ASP A 150 12.58 9.58 -5.88
CA ASP A 150 13.44 10.59 -6.52
C ASP A 150 14.76 10.79 -5.76
N LYS A 151 14.74 10.55 -4.44
CA LYS A 151 15.94 10.62 -3.58
C LYS A 151 16.82 9.38 -3.66
N ALA A 152 16.24 8.23 -4.02
CA ALA A 152 16.95 6.96 -4.07
C ALA A 152 17.45 6.62 -5.47
N LEU A 153 16.74 7.09 -6.50
CA LEU A 153 17.01 6.83 -7.91
C LEU A 153 17.11 8.17 -8.65
N PRO A 154 18.32 8.78 -8.70
CA PRO A 154 18.56 9.96 -9.52
C PRO A 154 18.13 9.74 -10.97
N TRP A 155 17.42 10.71 -11.55
CA TRP A 155 17.00 10.67 -12.95
C TRP A 155 18.19 10.84 -13.90
N GLU A 156 19.05 11.80 -13.56
CA GLU A 156 20.26 12.13 -14.31
C GLU A 156 21.47 11.81 -13.47
N TYR A 157 22.29 10.89 -13.96
CA TYR A 157 23.63 10.69 -13.43
C TYR A 157 24.57 11.56 -14.26
N ARG A 158 25.06 12.64 -13.63
CA ARG A 158 26.02 13.54 -14.25
C ARG A 158 27.40 12.93 -14.19
N SER A 159 28.18 13.08 -15.27
CA SER A 159 29.58 12.64 -15.27
C SER A 159 30.37 13.44 -14.23
N SER A 160 31.12 12.74 -13.37
CA SER A 160 32.09 13.36 -12.46
C SER A 160 33.46 13.59 -13.13
N TYR A 161 33.59 13.33 -14.43
CA TYR A 161 34.86 13.48 -15.14
C TYR A 161 35.27 14.95 -15.19
N ASN A 162 36.15 15.34 -14.28
CA ASN A 162 36.81 16.65 -14.18
C ASN A 162 37.88 16.84 -15.28
N GLY A 163 37.64 16.34 -16.49
CA GLY A 163 38.49 16.64 -17.63
C GLY A 163 38.52 18.15 -17.84
N HIS A 164 39.71 18.72 -17.99
CA HIS A 164 40.10 20.14 -17.98
C HIS A 164 39.34 21.14 -18.88
N LEU A 165 38.17 20.79 -19.44
CA LEU A 165 37.25 21.74 -20.05
C LEU A 165 36.45 22.47 -18.97
N ALA A 166 37.17 23.30 -18.22
CA ALA A 166 36.61 24.28 -17.30
C ALA A 166 35.76 25.28 -18.11
N GLY A 167 34.44 25.08 -18.17
CA GLY A 167 33.59 26.09 -18.80
C GLY A 167 32.12 25.76 -19.05
N SER A 168 31.70 24.50 -19.13
CA SER A 168 30.33 24.21 -19.56
C SER A 168 29.72 23.04 -18.81
N GLN A 169 28.52 23.28 -18.28
CA GLN A 169 27.52 22.32 -17.78
C GLN A 169 27.98 20.85 -17.76
N GLN A 170 28.04 20.25 -16.55
CA GLN A 170 28.20 18.80 -16.40
C GLN A 170 27.22 18.07 -17.30
N ALA A 171 27.75 17.45 -18.36
CA ALA A 171 26.96 16.67 -19.29
C ALA A 171 26.29 15.52 -18.55
N ILE A 172 25.02 15.28 -18.88
CA ILE A 172 24.28 14.11 -18.42
C ILE A 172 24.98 12.89 -19.03
N ALA A 173 25.51 12.01 -18.19
CA ALA A 173 26.18 10.79 -18.65
C ALA A 173 25.17 9.68 -18.88
N ILE A 174 24.20 9.56 -17.96
CA ILE A 174 23.16 8.54 -18.00
C ILE A 174 21.83 9.19 -17.61
N GLU A 175 20.82 8.94 -18.43
CA GLU A 175 19.43 9.27 -18.14
C GLU A 175 18.67 7.97 -17.86
N LEU A 176 18.07 7.87 -16.68
CA LEU A 176 17.23 6.74 -16.30
C LEU A 176 15.88 6.88 -16.99
N LEU A 177 15.53 6.10 -18.01
CA LEU A 177 14.26 6.33 -18.73
C LEU A 177 13.02 5.80 -18.00
N GLN A 178 13.17 4.65 -17.33
CA GLN A 178 12.07 3.93 -16.68
C GLN A 178 12.56 3.16 -15.46
N VAL A 179 11.69 3.08 -14.46
CA VAL A 179 11.87 2.23 -13.28
C VAL A 179 10.72 1.23 -13.22
N CYS A 180 11.05 -0.05 -13.15
CA CYS A 180 10.11 -1.14 -12.93
C CYS A 180 10.42 -1.79 -11.59
N SER A 181 9.37 -2.13 -10.84
CA SER A 181 9.48 -2.90 -9.60
C SER A 181 8.86 -4.26 -9.83
N PHE A 182 9.58 -5.31 -9.45
CA PHE A 182 9.09 -6.69 -9.46
C PHE A 182 9.05 -7.16 -8.02
N LEU A 183 7.87 -7.57 -7.56
CA LEU A 183 7.69 -8.16 -6.24
C LEU A 183 7.08 -9.55 -6.42
N HIS A 184 7.65 -10.53 -5.72
CA HIS A 184 7.03 -11.84 -5.61
C HIS A 184 6.07 -11.80 -4.42
N CYS A 185 4.83 -12.20 -4.66
CA CYS A 185 3.83 -12.42 -3.61
C CYS A 185 3.70 -13.91 -3.34
N ARG A 186 3.42 -14.28 -2.09
CA ARG A 186 3.09 -15.67 -1.81
C ARG A 186 1.76 -16.02 -2.50
N PRO A 187 1.52 -17.30 -2.81
CA PRO A 187 0.18 -17.76 -3.14
C PRO A 187 -0.80 -17.28 -2.06
N MET A 188 -1.97 -16.79 -2.44
CA MET A 188 -2.99 -16.20 -1.52
C MET A 188 -2.70 -14.79 -1.00
N GLU A 189 -1.63 -14.13 -1.46
CA GLU A 189 -1.40 -12.72 -1.16
C GLU A 189 -1.77 -11.83 -2.35
N LEU A 190 -2.54 -10.79 -2.04
CA LEU A 190 -2.70 -9.64 -2.90
C LEU A 190 -1.92 -8.49 -2.27
N TYR A 191 -0.91 -8.02 -2.98
CA TYR A 191 -0.09 -6.92 -2.54
C TYR A 191 -0.48 -5.65 -3.28
N LEU A 192 -0.59 -4.56 -2.53
CA LEU A 192 -0.74 -3.22 -3.07
C LEU A 192 0.46 -2.40 -2.62
N GLY A 193 0.96 -1.52 -3.44
CA GLY A 193 1.90 -0.54 -2.96
C GLY A 193 1.81 0.75 -3.72
N ALA A 194 2.50 1.74 -3.17
CA ALA A 194 2.55 3.06 -3.77
C ALA A 194 3.95 3.66 -3.63
N SER A 195 4.38 4.36 -4.67
CA SER A 195 5.60 5.13 -4.68
C SER A 195 5.35 6.49 -5.31
N THR A 196 6.09 7.50 -4.90
CA THR A 196 6.14 8.77 -5.62
C THR A 196 7.44 8.81 -6.41
N PHE A 197 7.35 9.09 -7.69
CA PHE A 197 8.51 9.25 -8.56
C PHE A 197 8.20 10.34 -9.58
N ARG A 198 9.05 11.35 -9.67
CA ARG A 198 8.91 12.56 -10.48
C ARG A 198 7.60 13.29 -10.18
N GLU A 199 7.32 13.46 -8.90
CA GLU A 199 6.07 14.05 -8.40
C GLU A 199 4.80 13.30 -8.82
N LYS A 200 4.94 12.11 -9.43
CA LYS A 200 3.82 11.24 -9.81
C LYS A 200 3.67 10.14 -8.78
N LEU A 201 2.47 10.06 -8.17
CA LEU A 201 2.08 8.92 -7.35
C LEU A 201 1.75 7.73 -8.26
N LYS A 202 2.48 6.63 -8.09
CA LYS A 202 2.28 5.37 -8.79
C LYS A 202 1.72 4.35 -7.81
N PHE A 203 0.72 3.61 -8.26
CA PHE A 203 0.22 2.42 -7.57
C PHE A 203 0.69 1.18 -8.32
N TYR A 204 0.99 0.12 -7.58
CA TYR A 204 1.34 -1.19 -8.12
C TYR A 204 0.60 -2.25 -7.34
N THR A 205 0.16 -3.30 -8.04
CA THR A 205 -0.43 -4.48 -7.43
C THR A 205 0.27 -5.73 -7.94
N PHE A 206 0.50 -6.67 -7.04
CA PHE A 206 1.06 -7.98 -7.34
C PHE A 206 0.14 -9.04 -6.73
N TRP A 207 -0.19 -10.07 -7.50
CA TRP A 207 -1.11 -11.13 -7.08
C TRP A 207 -0.85 -12.41 -7.88
N ASP A 208 -1.34 -13.53 -7.37
CA ASP A 208 -1.35 -14.80 -8.09
C ASP A 208 -2.64 -14.91 -8.95
N GLY A 209 -2.48 -14.99 -10.27
CA GLY A 209 -3.59 -15.11 -11.22
C GLY A 209 -4.35 -16.44 -11.16
N HIS A 210 -3.80 -17.45 -10.47
CA HIS A 210 -4.52 -18.70 -10.17
C HIS A 210 -5.43 -18.57 -8.95
N VAL A 211 -5.16 -17.60 -8.07
CA VAL A 211 -5.94 -17.38 -6.85
C VAL A 211 -6.95 -16.25 -7.03
N TYR A 212 -6.55 -15.16 -7.69
CA TYR A 212 -7.39 -13.98 -7.85
C TYR A 212 -7.86 -13.80 -9.29
N ASP A 213 -9.15 -13.44 -9.41
CA ASP A 213 -9.71 -12.98 -10.67
C ASP A 213 -9.06 -11.66 -11.09
N THR A 214 -8.45 -11.65 -12.28
CA THR A 214 -7.70 -10.51 -12.82
C THR A 214 -8.60 -9.28 -13.04
N GLU A 215 -9.85 -9.47 -13.43
CA GLU A 215 -10.79 -8.37 -13.63
C GLU A 215 -11.15 -7.70 -12.30
N ILE A 216 -11.38 -8.50 -11.26
CA ILE A 216 -11.67 -8.01 -9.91
C ILE A 216 -10.49 -7.21 -9.35
N VAL A 217 -9.26 -7.72 -9.48
CA VAL A 217 -8.05 -7.02 -9.00
C VAL A 217 -7.86 -5.69 -9.72
N ASN A 218 -7.97 -5.67 -11.05
CA ASN A 218 -7.85 -4.45 -11.84
C ASN A 218 -8.94 -3.42 -11.48
N ARG A 219 -10.18 -3.86 -11.29
CA ARG A 219 -11.28 -2.99 -10.86
C ARG A 219 -11.02 -2.43 -9.46
N TRP A 220 -10.53 -3.25 -8.54
CA TRP A 220 -10.19 -2.81 -7.19
C TRP A 220 -9.02 -1.81 -7.18
N LEU A 221 -8.00 -2.00 -8.01
CA LEU A 221 -6.91 -1.05 -8.17
C LEU A 221 -7.43 0.28 -8.72
N ALA A 222 -8.27 0.27 -9.75
CA ALA A 222 -8.90 1.47 -10.30
C ALA A 222 -9.70 2.24 -9.23
N GLU A 223 -10.46 1.53 -8.40
CA GLU A 223 -11.19 2.10 -7.28
C GLU A 223 -10.27 2.70 -6.21
N SER A 224 -9.11 2.08 -5.96
CA SER A 224 -8.12 2.59 -5.01
C SER A 224 -7.46 3.89 -5.52
N ILE A 225 -7.14 3.94 -6.83
CA ILE A 225 -6.64 5.15 -7.49
C ILE A 225 -7.69 6.26 -7.43
N GLU A 226 -8.94 5.95 -7.76
CA GLU A 226 -10.01 6.95 -7.75
C GLU A 226 -10.31 7.45 -6.34
N THR A 227 -10.36 6.56 -5.34
CA THR A 227 -10.44 6.93 -3.93
C THR A 227 -9.33 7.91 -3.59
N THR A 228 -8.08 7.62 -3.96
CA THR A 228 -6.94 8.51 -3.69
C THR A 228 -7.17 9.91 -4.26
N ARG A 229 -7.63 10.01 -5.51
CA ARG A 229 -7.95 11.30 -6.15
C ARG A 229 -9.07 12.04 -5.42
N VAL A 230 -10.15 11.35 -5.10
CA VAL A 230 -11.33 11.92 -4.47
C VAL A 230 -10.99 12.50 -3.08
N TYR A 231 -10.26 11.74 -2.25
CA TYR A 231 -9.99 12.16 -0.87
C TYR A 231 -8.77 13.07 -0.75
N LEU A 232 -7.70 12.82 -1.49
CA LEU A 232 -6.42 13.51 -1.32
C LEU A 232 -6.21 14.65 -2.32
N CYS A 233 -6.81 14.59 -3.50
CA CYS A 233 -6.66 15.61 -4.55
C CYS A 233 -7.87 16.57 -4.64
N ASN A 234 -8.69 16.64 -3.59
CA ASN A 234 -9.91 17.46 -3.54
C ASN A 234 -10.87 17.25 -4.72
N GLY A 235 -10.88 16.05 -5.32
CA GLY A 235 -11.74 15.76 -6.48
C GLY A 235 -11.39 16.55 -7.74
N ALA A 236 -10.18 17.16 -7.82
CA ALA A 236 -9.71 17.79 -9.04
C ALA A 236 -9.47 16.70 -10.10
N THR A 237 -10.48 16.43 -10.92
CA THR A 237 -10.44 15.48 -12.04
C THR A 237 -9.63 15.98 -13.25
N GLY A 238 -8.76 16.98 -13.05
CA GLY A 238 -8.29 17.87 -14.11
C GLY A 238 -6.80 18.18 -14.16
N ALA A 239 -5.92 17.26 -13.77
CA ALA A 239 -4.51 17.36 -14.15
C ALA A 239 -4.24 16.33 -15.26
N LYS A 240 -4.14 16.81 -16.50
CA LYS A 240 -3.76 16.00 -17.67
C LYS A 240 -2.43 15.29 -17.36
N SER A 241 -2.45 13.95 -17.48
CA SER A 241 -1.27 13.07 -17.37
C SER A 241 -0.31 13.22 -18.52
#